data_AF-A0AA88QMX7-F1
#
_entry.id   AF-A0AA88QMX7-F1
#
_cell.length_a   1.000
_cell.length_b   1.000
_cell.length_c   1.000
_cell.angle_alpha   90.00
_cell.angle_beta   90.00
_cell.angle_gamma   90.00
#
_symmetry.space_group_name_H-M   'P 1'
#
loop_
_entity.id
_entity.type
_entity.pdbx_description
1 polymer ?
#
loop_
_entity_poly.entity_id
_entity_poly.type
_entity_poly.pdbx_seq_one_letter_code
_entity_poly.pdbx_strand_id
1 'polypeptide(L)'
;MNVQADDFFFSGLNIMGNTSNPVGSKVTPVTVAQLPGLNTLGISMVRIDYAPWGLNPPHTHPRATEILTVLEGSLQVGFVTSNPENRLISKVLQKGDVFVFPVGLVHFQRNVGYGNAVAIAALSSQNPGVITIANAVFGSNPPIAADLLAKAFQVKTSVVDQLQSKF
;
A
#
# COMPACT_ATOMS: atom_id res chain seq x y z
N MET A 1 22.64 26.08 -7.96
CA MET A 1 22.04 26.01 -6.61
C MET A 1 22.95 25.17 -5.75
N ASN A 2 23.20 25.58 -4.51
CA ASN A 2 24.02 24.80 -3.58
C ASN A 2 23.11 23.80 -2.85
N VAL A 3 23.56 22.55 -2.71
CA VAL A 3 22.84 21.50 -1.99
C VAL A 3 22.96 21.74 -0.48
N GLN A 4 21.88 21.58 0.27
CA GLN A 4 21.78 21.87 1.70
C GLN A 4 21.15 20.72 2.50
N ALA A 5 21.24 20.79 3.83
CA ALA A 5 20.64 19.78 4.72
C ALA A 5 19.12 19.61 4.48
N ASP A 6 18.43 20.70 4.15
CA ASP A 6 16.99 20.71 3.87
C ASP A 6 16.62 19.88 2.62
N ASP A 7 17.56 19.65 1.69
CA ASP A 7 17.34 18.76 0.54
C ASP A 7 17.29 17.27 0.96
N PHE A 8 17.84 16.93 2.14
CA PHE A 8 17.95 15.59 2.70
C PHE A 8 17.14 15.38 3.99
N PHE A 9 16.30 16.35 4.36
CA PHE A 9 15.51 16.30 5.58
C PHE A 9 14.00 16.26 5.28
N PHE A 10 13.27 15.41 6.01
CA PHE A 10 11.81 15.38 6.01
C PHE A 10 11.29 15.27 7.44
N SER A 11 10.30 16.10 7.78
CA SER A 11 9.59 16.06 9.07
C SER A 11 8.10 15.79 8.87
N GLY A 12 7.43 15.29 9.92
CA GLY A 12 5.97 15.05 9.91
C GLY A 12 5.54 13.59 9.99
N LEU A 13 6.46 12.62 9.87
CA LEU A 13 6.12 11.19 10.10
C LEU A 13 5.74 10.87 11.56
N ASN A 14 5.93 11.80 12.49
CA ASN A 14 5.40 11.69 13.85
C ASN A 14 3.90 12.01 13.95
N ILE A 15 3.32 12.64 12.93
CA ILE A 15 1.91 13.05 12.91
C ILE A 15 1.09 11.95 12.27
N MET A 16 0.03 11.51 12.97
CA MET A 16 -0.91 10.52 12.45
C MET A 16 -1.67 11.06 11.23
N GLY A 17 -1.72 10.27 10.17
CA GLY A 17 -2.55 10.56 9.01
C GLY A 17 -4.05 10.42 9.29
N ASN A 18 -4.90 11.14 8.54
CA ASN A 18 -6.35 11.05 8.70
C ASN A 18 -6.90 9.70 8.18
N THR A 19 -7.29 8.83 9.10
CA THR A 19 -7.89 7.51 8.82
C THR A 19 -9.41 7.53 8.71
N SER A 20 -10.06 8.70 8.77
CA SER A 20 -11.51 8.87 8.58
C SER A 20 -11.86 8.80 7.08
N ASN A 21 -11.67 7.63 6.49
CA ASN A 21 -11.93 7.33 5.09
C ASN A 21 -12.45 5.88 4.94
N PRO A 22 -13.00 5.48 3.77
CA PRO A 22 -13.68 4.20 3.62
C PRO A 22 -12.84 2.95 3.96
N VAL A 23 -11.52 3.02 3.83
CA VAL A 23 -10.63 1.89 4.12
C VAL A 23 -10.01 1.98 5.53
N GLY A 24 -10.19 3.09 6.25
CA GLY A 24 -9.73 3.22 7.63
C GLY A 24 -8.20 3.30 7.78
N SER A 25 -7.47 3.67 6.73
CA SER A 25 -6.01 3.75 6.75
C SER A 25 -5.48 4.97 5.99
N LYS A 26 -4.27 5.42 6.31
CA LYS A 26 -3.60 6.52 5.61
C LYS A 26 -2.13 6.22 5.43
N VAL A 27 -1.69 6.23 4.17
CA VAL A 27 -0.28 6.19 3.79
C VAL A 27 0.24 7.62 3.66
N THR A 28 1.35 7.91 4.33
CA THR A 28 2.11 9.16 4.23
C THR A 28 3.47 8.86 3.61
N PRO A 29 3.67 9.17 2.32
CA PRO A 29 4.89 8.80 1.60
C PRO A 29 6.04 9.79 1.83
N VAL A 30 7.26 9.25 1.84
CA VAL A 30 8.54 9.98 1.75
C VAL A 30 9.33 9.38 0.58
N THR A 31 8.86 9.71 -0.62
CA THR A 31 9.54 9.35 -1.88
C THR A 31 10.39 10.51 -2.38
N VAL A 32 11.08 10.34 -3.50
CA VAL A 32 11.83 11.44 -4.15
C VAL A 32 10.98 12.69 -4.41
N ALA A 33 9.65 12.56 -4.49
CA ALA A 33 8.73 13.69 -4.64
C ALA A 33 8.58 14.53 -3.36
N GLN A 34 8.80 13.94 -2.19
CA GLN A 34 8.75 14.63 -0.89
C GLN A 34 10.14 14.96 -0.35
N LEU A 35 11.14 14.14 -0.68
CA LEU A 35 12.51 14.26 -0.22
C LEU A 35 13.48 14.18 -1.40
N PRO A 36 13.83 15.32 -2.04
CA PRO A 36 14.63 15.35 -3.27
C PRO A 36 15.99 14.65 -3.15
N GLY A 37 16.60 14.69 -1.97
CA GLY A 37 17.86 14.01 -1.65
C GLY A 37 17.83 12.49 -1.80
N LEU A 38 16.66 11.86 -1.95
CA LEU A 38 16.54 10.44 -2.31
C LEU A 38 16.90 10.15 -3.77
N ASN A 39 17.04 11.18 -4.62
CA ASN A 39 17.36 10.98 -6.02
C ASN A 39 18.69 10.24 -6.18
N THR A 40 18.69 9.20 -7.00
CA THR A 40 19.79 8.26 -7.29
C THR A 40 20.13 7.26 -6.16
N LEU A 41 19.52 7.36 -4.97
CA LEU A 41 19.84 6.49 -3.82
C LEU A 41 19.07 5.16 -3.81
N GLY A 42 18.05 5.01 -4.66
CA GLY A 42 17.35 3.74 -4.82
C GLY A 42 16.51 3.31 -3.61
N ILE A 43 16.14 4.23 -2.72
CA ILE A 43 15.33 3.94 -1.52
C ILE A 43 14.27 5.01 -1.26
N SER A 44 13.21 4.62 -0.56
CA SER A 44 12.20 5.54 -0.01
C SER A 44 11.57 4.97 1.26
N MET A 45 10.73 5.76 1.93
CA MET A 45 10.05 5.36 3.15
C MET A 45 8.57 5.77 3.11
N VAL A 46 7.73 5.06 3.85
CA VAL A 46 6.34 5.43 4.09
C VAL A 46 5.99 5.21 5.56
N ARG A 47 5.10 6.05 6.10
CA ARG A 47 4.32 5.74 7.30
C ARG A 47 2.94 5.28 6.90
N ILE A 48 2.40 4.34 7.65
CA ILE A 48 1.02 3.90 7.50
C ILE A 48 0.33 3.92 8.86
N ASP A 49 -0.77 4.66 8.94
CA ASP A 49 -1.66 4.73 10.09
C ASP A 49 -2.94 3.94 9.81
N TYR A 50 -3.40 3.16 10.78
CA TYR A 50 -4.62 2.36 10.68
C TYR A 50 -5.54 2.65 11.86
N ALA A 51 -6.80 2.96 11.57
CA ALA A 51 -7.89 2.90 12.55
C ALA A 51 -8.13 1.43 12.97
N PRO A 52 -8.92 1.14 14.03
CA PRO A 52 -9.33 -0.22 14.33
C PRO A 52 -10.00 -0.85 13.09
N TRP A 53 -9.57 -2.06 12.72
CA TRP A 53 -9.99 -2.75 11.50
C TRP A 53 -9.66 -2.07 10.17
N GLY A 54 -8.88 -0.99 10.19
CA GLY A 54 -8.38 -0.31 9.00
C GLY A 54 -7.57 -1.23 8.09
N LEU A 55 -7.69 -1.02 6.79
CA LEU A 55 -7.12 -1.83 5.74
C LEU A 55 -6.30 -0.93 4.81
N ASN A 56 -5.05 -1.30 4.56
CA ASN A 56 -4.37 -0.91 3.33
C ASN A 56 -4.71 -2.00 2.29
N PRO A 57 -5.59 -1.70 1.31
CA PRO A 57 -6.19 -2.72 0.45
C PRO A 57 -5.16 -3.49 -0.38
N PRO A 58 -5.53 -4.60 -1.02
CA PRO A 58 -4.65 -5.29 -1.96
C PRO A 58 -4.03 -4.33 -2.97
N HIS A 59 -2.71 -4.27 -2.98
CA HIS A 59 -1.91 -3.41 -3.85
C HIS A 59 -0.58 -4.06 -4.21
N THR A 60 0.13 -3.46 -5.17
CA THR A 60 1.48 -3.88 -5.55
C THR A 60 2.37 -2.67 -5.84
N HIS A 61 3.68 -2.87 -5.65
CA HIS A 61 4.73 -1.93 -6.00
C HIS A 61 5.47 -2.45 -7.25
N PRO A 62 5.27 -1.84 -8.44
CA PRO A 62 5.87 -2.36 -9.68
C PRO A 62 7.39 -2.20 -9.74
N ARG A 63 7.99 -1.37 -8.87
CA ARG A 63 9.42 -1.02 -8.93
C ARG A 63 10.17 -1.19 -7.61
N ALA A 64 9.57 -1.78 -6.58
CA ALA A 64 10.24 -1.96 -5.30
C ALA A 64 9.75 -3.18 -4.52
N THR A 65 10.69 -3.81 -3.80
CA THR A 65 10.39 -4.63 -2.63
C THR A 65 10.11 -3.69 -1.46
N GLU A 66 9.20 -4.10 -0.58
CA GLU A 66 8.88 -3.39 0.66
C GLU A 66 9.31 -4.22 1.88
N ILE A 67 9.87 -3.56 2.88
CA ILE A 67 10.06 -4.11 4.22
C ILE A 67 9.32 -3.23 5.23
N LEU A 68 8.45 -3.83 6.04
CA LEU A 68 7.57 -3.14 6.97
C LEU A 68 7.85 -3.57 8.40
N THR A 69 7.91 -2.59 9.31
CA THR A 69 8.02 -2.80 10.76
C THR A 69 6.83 -2.17 11.47
N VAL A 70 6.21 -2.93 12.39
CA VAL A 70 5.11 -2.41 13.22
C VAL A 70 5.68 -1.58 14.37
N LEU A 71 5.24 -0.34 14.50
CA LEU A 71 5.62 0.54 15.60
C LEU A 71 4.62 0.47 16.76
N GLU A 72 3.34 0.29 16.46
CA GLU A 72 2.24 0.19 17.44
C GLU A 72 1.11 -0.70 16.92
N GLY A 73 0.38 -1.33 17.84
CA GLY A 73 -0.77 -2.19 17.53
C GLY A 73 -0.39 -3.57 16.98
N SER A 74 -1.33 -4.18 16.26
CA SER A 74 -1.18 -5.52 15.67
C SER A 74 -1.72 -5.52 14.24
N LEU A 75 -0.92 -5.98 13.28
CA LEU A 75 -1.28 -5.99 11.86
C LEU A 75 -1.30 -7.42 11.33
N GLN A 76 -2.42 -7.85 10.74
CA GLN A 76 -2.39 -8.96 9.80
C GLN A 76 -1.81 -8.46 8.48
N VAL A 77 -0.76 -9.10 8.01
CA VAL A 77 -0.14 -8.79 6.72
C VAL A 77 -0.09 -10.05 5.86
N GLY A 78 -0.01 -9.87 4.54
CA GLY A 78 0.29 -10.98 3.65
C GLY A 78 0.46 -10.58 2.20
N PHE A 79 1.07 -11.47 1.43
CA PHE A 79 1.17 -11.38 -0.03
C PHE A 79 0.76 -12.69 -0.69
N VAL A 80 0.40 -12.61 -1.96
CA VAL A 80 0.04 -13.77 -2.79
C VAL A 80 1.17 -14.06 -3.77
N THR A 81 1.63 -15.31 -3.83
CA THR A 81 2.63 -15.75 -4.81
C THR A 81 2.07 -15.70 -6.23
N SER A 82 2.95 -15.65 -7.24
CA SER A 82 2.52 -15.68 -8.64
C SER A 82 1.93 -17.03 -9.05
N ASN A 83 1.36 -17.08 -10.26
CA ASN A 83 0.94 -18.32 -10.89
C ASN A 83 2.07 -19.37 -10.93
N PRO A 84 1.72 -20.67 -10.89
CA PRO A 84 0.36 -21.22 -10.83
C PRO A 84 -0.24 -21.29 -9.42
N GLU A 85 0.57 -21.12 -8.36
CA GLU A 85 0.14 -21.41 -6.98
C GLU A 85 -0.90 -20.43 -6.44
N ASN A 86 -0.72 -19.13 -6.68
CA ASN A 86 -1.56 -18.09 -6.09
C ASN A 86 -1.71 -18.26 -4.56
N ARG A 87 -0.62 -18.65 -3.89
CA ARG A 87 -0.63 -19.03 -2.47
C ARG A 87 -0.49 -17.80 -1.59
N LEU A 88 -1.38 -17.67 -0.61
CA LEU A 88 -1.30 -16.65 0.42
C LEU A 88 -0.19 -17.00 1.44
N ILE A 89 0.75 -16.08 1.63
CA ILE A 89 1.70 -16.09 2.74
C ILE A 89 1.30 -14.95 3.67
N SER A 90 0.92 -15.26 4.90
CA SER A 90 0.40 -14.27 5.85
C SER A 90 0.83 -14.51 7.29
N LYS A 91 0.84 -13.44 8.09
CA LYS A 91 1.13 -13.48 9.53
C LYS A 91 0.46 -12.30 10.25
N VAL A 92 0.15 -12.48 11.53
CA VAL A 92 -0.16 -11.35 12.43
C VAL A 92 1.13 -10.89 13.09
N LEU A 93 1.49 -9.65 12.83
CA LEU A 93 2.65 -8.96 13.39
C LEU A 93 2.25 -8.19 14.65
N GLN A 94 3.14 -8.16 15.63
CA GLN A 94 3.08 -7.31 16.81
C GLN A 94 4.10 -6.17 16.72
N LYS A 95 4.02 -5.22 17.64
CA LYS A 95 5.02 -4.15 17.77
C LYS A 95 6.45 -4.70 17.77
N GLY A 96 7.28 -4.17 16.87
CA GLY A 96 8.67 -4.57 16.68
C GLY A 96 8.89 -5.66 15.63
N ASP A 97 7.84 -6.39 15.23
CA ASP A 97 7.94 -7.41 14.19
C ASP A 97 8.12 -6.78 12.81
N VAL A 98 8.81 -7.53 11.93
CA VAL A 98 9.15 -7.14 10.57
C VAL A 98 8.59 -8.14 9.57
N PHE A 99 8.17 -7.67 8.40
CA PHE A 99 7.73 -8.51 7.28
C PHE A 99 8.15 -7.91 5.94
N VAL A 100 8.45 -8.77 4.96
CA VAL A 100 8.94 -8.38 3.63
C VAL A 100 7.91 -8.76 2.56
N PHE A 101 7.64 -7.83 1.66
CA PHE A 101 6.79 -8.03 0.48
C PHE A 101 7.66 -7.99 -0.79
N PRO A 102 7.80 -9.11 -1.53
CA PRO A 102 8.59 -9.12 -2.76
C PRO A 102 8.03 -8.18 -3.84
N VAL A 103 8.93 -7.58 -4.61
CA VAL A 103 8.58 -6.67 -5.72
C VAL A 103 7.50 -7.24 -6.63
N GLY A 104 6.51 -6.41 -6.98
CA GLY A 104 5.46 -6.77 -7.91
C GLY A 104 4.36 -7.70 -7.38
N LEU A 105 4.52 -8.31 -6.20
CA LEU A 105 3.49 -9.20 -5.65
C LEU A 105 2.36 -8.41 -4.96
N VAL A 106 1.13 -8.88 -5.18
CA VAL A 106 -0.07 -8.32 -4.53
C VAL A 106 -0.01 -8.63 -3.05
N HIS A 107 -0.13 -7.60 -2.23
CA HIS A 107 -0.08 -7.70 -0.78
C HIS A 107 -1.03 -6.71 -0.09
N PHE A 108 -1.23 -6.89 1.21
CA PHE A 108 -2.15 -6.09 2.03
C PHE A 108 -1.69 -6.03 3.48
N GLN A 109 -2.25 -5.06 4.22
CA GLN A 109 -2.17 -5.02 5.67
C GLN A 109 -3.53 -4.64 6.26
N ARG A 110 -3.93 -5.31 7.34
CA ARG A 110 -5.17 -5.06 8.08
C ARG A 110 -4.85 -4.95 9.57
N ASN A 111 -5.33 -3.89 10.21
CA ASN A 111 -5.31 -3.80 11.66
C ASN A 111 -6.31 -4.81 12.26
N VAL A 112 -5.81 -5.68 13.14
CA VAL A 112 -6.62 -6.70 13.83
C VAL A 112 -6.74 -6.43 15.33
N GLY A 113 -6.17 -5.32 15.80
CA GLY A 113 -6.32 -4.83 17.17
C GLY A 113 -7.55 -3.95 17.34
N TYR A 114 -7.91 -3.71 18.61
CA TYR A 114 -9.02 -2.82 18.99
C TYR A 114 -8.62 -1.33 19.03
N GLY A 115 -7.32 -1.03 19.07
CA GLY A 115 -6.78 0.33 19.00
C GLY A 115 -6.24 0.66 17.60
N ASN A 116 -5.70 1.87 17.45
CA ASN A 116 -4.97 2.24 16.25
C ASN A 116 -3.67 1.43 16.12
N ALA A 117 -3.21 1.24 14.89
CA ALA A 117 -1.92 0.63 14.59
C ALA A 117 -1.09 1.56 13.70
N VAL A 118 0.23 1.45 13.82
CA VAL A 118 1.19 2.28 13.08
C VAL A 118 2.31 1.38 12.57
N ALA A 119 2.68 1.56 11.30
CA ALA A 119 3.84 0.94 10.70
C ALA A 119 4.70 1.94 9.94
N ILE A 120 6.00 1.63 9.83
CA ILE A 120 6.91 2.26 8.89
C ILE A 120 7.37 1.18 7.92
N ALA A 121 7.40 1.51 6.63
CA ALA A 121 8.00 0.65 5.64
C ALA A 121 9.06 1.39 4.82
N ALA A 122 10.11 0.67 4.46
CA ALA A 122 11.13 1.13 3.52
C ALA A 122 10.97 0.37 2.20
N LEU A 123 11.23 1.06 1.09
CA LEU A 123 11.08 0.49 -0.25
C LEU A 123 12.39 0.60 -1.02
N SER A 124 12.72 -0.44 -1.77
CA SER A 124 13.96 -0.53 -2.57
C SER A 124 13.91 0.29 -3.87
N SER A 125 13.27 1.46 -3.84
CA SER A 125 13.26 2.44 -4.92
C SER A 125 12.93 3.82 -4.39
N GLN A 126 13.54 4.86 -4.97
CA GLN A 126 13.18 6.26 -4.69
C GLN A 126 11.76 6.61 -5.16
N ASN A 127 11.22 5.83 -6.09
CA ASN A 127 9.87 5.96 -6.64
C ASN A 127 9.28 4.55 -6.88
N PRO A 128 8.74 3.89 -5.83
CA PRO A 128 8.26 2.52 -5.92
C PRO A 128 7.02 2.38 -6.83
N GLY A 129 6.20 3.43 -6.89
CA GLY A 129 4.86 3.39 -7.49
C GLY A 129 3.91 2.53 -6.66
N VAL A 130 2.61 2.72 -6.81
CA VAL A 130 1.61 1.90 -6.13
C VAL A 130 0.46 1.63 -7.10
N ILE A 131 0.01 0.38 -7.15
CA ILE A 131 -1.16 -0.04 -7.90
C ILE A 131 -2.12 -0.66 -6.90
N THR A 132 -3.09 0.11 -6.42
CA THR A 132 -4.22 -0.42 -5.66
C THR A 132 -5.12 -1.19 -6.61
N ILE A 133 -5.28 -2.50 -6.38
CA ILE A 133 -5.87 -3.41 -7.36
C ILE A 133 -7.30 -3.01 -7.72
N ALA A 134 -8.13 -2.72 -6.72
CA ALA A 134 -9.51 -2.34 -6.96
C ALA A 134 -9.63 -1.01 -7.74
N ASN A 135 -8.83 0.00 -7.41
CA ASN A 135 -8.81 1.27 -8.13
C ASN A 135 -8.35 1.09 -9.58
N ALA A 136 -7.31 0.29 -9.82
CA ALA A 136 -6.81 0.06 -11.17
C ALA A 136 -7.81 -0.71 -12.05
N VAL A 137 -8.48 -1.71 -11.47
CA VAL A 137 -9.41 -2.57 -12.21
C VAL A 137 -10.78 -1.90 -12.38
N PHE A 138 -11.34 -1.31 -11.31
CA PHE A 138 -12.72 -0.80 -11.29
C PHE A 138 -12.83 0.73 -11.31
N GLY A 139 -11.76 1.47 -11.02
CA GLY A 139 -11.75 2.96 -10.98
C GLY A 139 -10.78 3.59 -11.97
N SER A 140 -10.38 2.88 -13.02
CA SER A 140 -9.52 3.42 -14.08
C SER A 140 -10.24 4.52 -14.87
N ASN A 141 -9.47 5.45 -15.43
CA ASN A 141 -9.99 6.51 -16.28
C ASN A 141 -9.18 6.59 -17.59
N PRO A 142 -9.77 6.26 -18.76
CA PRO A 142 -11.14 5.77 -18.95
C PRO A 142 -11.36 4.39 -18.30
N PRO A 143 -12.61 4.03 -17.94
CA PRO A 143 -12.90 2.74 -17.31
C PRO A 143 -12.65 1.57 -18.27
N ILE A 144 -12.18 0.44 -17.73
CA ILE A 144 -12.14 -0.83 -18.47
C ILE A 144 -13.58 -1.23 -18.80
N ALA A 145 -13.81 -1.69 -20.03
CA ALA A 145 -15.14 -2.09 -20.50
C ALA A 145 -15.77 -3.15 -19.59
N ALA A 146 -17.04 -2.94 -19.22
CA ALA A 146 -17.74 -3.77 -18.24
C ALA A 146 -17.90 -5.22 -18.72
N ASP A 147 -18.08 -5.45 -20.02
CA ASP A 147 -18.18 -6.78 -20.64
C ASP A 147 -16.84 -7.54 -20.59
N LEU A 148 -15.72 -6.85 -20.79
CA LEU A 148 -14.37 -7.41 -20.62
C LEU A 148 -14.16 -7.88 -19.19
N LEU A 149 -14.42 -7.01 -18.20
CA LEU A 149 -14.28 -7.38 -16.80
C LEU A 149 -15.29 -8.47 -16.38
N ALA A 150 -16.53 -8.42 -16.89
CA ALA A 150 -17.52 -9.45 -16.60
C ALA A 150 -17.04 -10.82 -17.08
N LYS A 151 -16.42 -10.89 -18.27
CA LYS A 151 -15.82 -12.10 -18.79
C LYS A 151 -14.61 -12.55 -17.95
N ALA A 152 -13.73 -11.63 -17.56
CA ALA A 152 -12.53 -11.93 -16.77
C ALA A 152 -12.85 -12.43 -15.35
N PHE A 153 -13.83 -11.79 -14.70
CA PHE A 153 -14.27 -12.13 -13.34
C PHE A 153 -15.36 -13.21 -13.30
N GLN A 154 -15.87 -13.64 -14.46
CA GLN A 154 -16.91 -14.67 -14.60
C GLN A 154 -18.23 -14.29 -13.90
N VAL A 155 -18.61 -13.02 -13.99
CA VAL A 155 -19.82 -12.46 -13.38
C VAL A 155 -20.69 -11.76 -14.44
N LYS A 156 -21.87 -11.29 -14.04
CA LYS A 156 -22.70 -10.44 -14.90
C LYS A 156 -22.12 -9.02 -14.98
N THR A 157 -22.32 -8.34 -16.09
CA THR A 157 -21.97 -6.92 -16.26
C THR A 157 -22.52 -6.04 -15.15
N SER A 158 -23.75 -6.29 -14.70
CA SER A 158 -24.37 -5.55 -13.57
C SER A 158 -23.56 -5.58 -12.27
N VAL A 159 -22.79 -6.66 -12.02
CA VAL A 159 -21.91 -6.74 -10.84
C VAL A 159 -20.68 -5.88 -11.04
N VAL A 160 -20.13 -5.85 -12.25
CA VAL A 160 -19.01 -4.97 -12.61
C VAL A 160 -19.43 -3.51 -12.52
N ASP A 161 -20.58 -3.15 -13.10
CA ASP A 161 -21.11 -1.78 -13.04
C ASP A 161 -21.28 -1.33 -11.58
N GLN A 162 -21.77 -2.22 -10.72
CA GLN A 162 -21.88 -1.96 -9.28
C GLN A 162 -20.50 -1.71 -8.64
N LEU A 163 -19.49 -2.52 -8.97
CA LEU A 163 -18.13 -2.33 -8.46
C LEU A 163 -17.52 -1.02 -8.98
N GLN A 164 -17.62 -0.74 -10.27
CA GLN A 164 -17.13 0.50 -10.88
C GLN A 164 -17.79 1.74 -10.26
N SER A 165 -19.07 1.68 -9.86
CA SER A 165 -19.73 2.80 -9.18
C SER A 165 -19.17 3.15 -7.79
N LYS A 166 -18.28 2.32 -7.23
CA LYS A 166 -17.66 2.54 -5.91
C LYS A 166 -16.30 3.23 -5.97
N PHE A 167 -15.69 3.31 -7.16
CA PHE A 167 -14.33 3.82 -7.37
C PHE A 167 -14.34 5.00 -8.34
#